data_AF-A0A0H3JZE2-F1
#
_entry.id   AF-A0A0H3JZE2-F1
#
_cell.length_a   1.000
_cell.length_b   1.000
_cell.length_c   1.000
_cell.angle_alpha   90.00
_cell.angle_beta   90.00
_cell.angle_gamma   90.00
#
_symmetry.space_group_name_H-M   'P 1'
#
loop_
_entity.id
_entity.type
_entity.pdbx_description
1 polymer ?
#
loop_
_entity_poly.entity_id
_entity_poly.type
_entity_poly.pdbx_seq_one_letter_code
_entity_poly.pdbx_strand_id
1 'polypeptide(L)'
;MNRIEKHAKNTFIILMLIMLFWIFMSFIFQKLLFPPSKNNLTTYEALKYYTHLKGYYGLDHISKGIAYIACVLIPFNFFFRFNDIKKDNNYNNIISTLFLLLYFLVNGISLIIQGFTAEFTISLISESNIHNNHEFAVNLFRYVIQEGGISFSTYLVCNFSIIMWLFFSCSLLKERKPVVRCLPLIISCLKLILILLFLLSILLVIYQTQSAQILFIFIDFLNFVALILVYLCTNPNNRGIDKIACVK
;
A
#
# COMPACT_ATOMS: atom_id res chain seq x y z
N MET A 1 27.99 -13.82 0.22
CA MET A 1 26.69 -13.13 0.09
C MET A 1 26.48 -12.86 -1.40
N ASN A 2 25.39 -13.37 -1.99
CA ASN A 2 25.16 -13.22 -3.43
C ASN A 2 24.93 -11.71 -3.76
N ARG A 3 25.32 -11.23 -4.95
CA ARG A 3 25.20 -9.80 -5.32
C ARG A 3 23.74 -9.32 -5.21
N ILE A 4 22.81 -10.19 -5.58
CA ILE A 4 21.35 -10.00 -5.50
C ILE A 4 20.91 -9.83 -4.04
N GLU A 5 21.38 -10.70 -3.15
CA GLU A 5 21.06 -10.67 -1.72
C GLU A 5 21.55 -9.38 -1.06
N LYS A 6 22.78 -8.94 -1.38
CA LYS A 6 23.32 -7.66 -0.89
C LYS A 6 22.49 -6.47 -1.38
N HIS A 7 22.10 -6.48 -2.65
CA HIS A 7 21.32 -5.39 -3.22
C HIS A 7 19.93 -5.33 -2.61
N ALA A 8 19.23 -6.47 -2.55
CA ALA A 8 17.90 -6.60 -1.97
C ALA A 8 17.88 -6.14 -0.51
N LYS A 9 18.87 -6.53 0.31
CA LYS A 9 18.96 -6.13 1.74
C LYS A 9 19.09 -4.62 1.95
N ASN A 10 19.66 -3.89 0.99
CA ASN A 10 19.94 -2.45 1.07
C ASN A 10 18.85 -1.57 0.44
N THR A 11 17.98 -2.12 -0.41
CA THR A 11 16.98 -1.33 -1.14
C THR A 11 15.73 -0.97 -0.33
N PHE A 12 15.47 -1.61 0.83
CA PHE A 12 14.26 -1.35 1.62
C PHE A 12 14.08 0.13 1.96
N ILE A 13 15.09 0.78 2.56
CA ILE A 13 15.01 2.19 2.97
C ILE A 13 14.74 3.10 1.76
N ILE A 14 15.41 2.83 0.63
CA ILE A 14 15.23 3.60 -0.60
C ILE A 14 13.78 3.47 -1.10
N LEU A 15 13.24 2.25 -1.11
CA LEU A 15 11.86 1.99 -1.55
C LEU A 15 10.83 2.63 -0.59
N MET A 16 11.09 2.62 0.72
CA MET A 16 10.25 3.33 1.69
C MET A 16 10.25 4.84 1.47
N LEU A 17 11.41 5.43 1.15
CA LEU A 17 11.52 6.85 0.82
C LEU A 17 10.76 7.20 -0.47
N ILE A 18 10.80 6.32 -1.47
CA ILE A 18 10.00 6.48 -2.70
C ILE A 18 8.51 6.49 -2.40
N MET A 19 8.03 5.58 -1.53
CA MET A 19 6.63 5.57 -1.10
C MET A 19 6.23 6.85 -0.36
N LEU A 20 7.06 7.30 0.60
CA LEU A 20 6.82 8.54 1.35
C LEU A 20 6.82 9.77 0.44
N PHE A 21 7.74 9.83 -0.52
CA PHE A 21 7.78 10.88 -1.52
C PHE A 21 6.46 10.97 -2.29
N TRP A 22 5.90 9.84 -2.72
CA TRP A 22 4.61 9.84 -3.43
C TRP A 22 3.43 10.27 -2.57
N ILE A 23 3.40 9.88 -1.28
CA ILE A 23 2.38 10.37 -0.34
C ILE A 23 2.46 11.91 -0.22
N PHE A 24 3.67 12.44 -0.08
CA PHE A 24 3.90 13.88 0.00
C PHE A 24 3.52 14.61 -1.31
N MET A 25 3.95 14.09 -2.47
CA MET A 25 3.63 14.68 -3.76
C MET A 25 2.11 14.68 -4.04
N SER A 26 1.40 13.63 -3.64
CA SER A 26 -0.07 13.58 -3.75
C SER A 26 -0.73 14.72 -2.98
N PHE A 27 -0.24 14.99 -1.76
CA PHE A 27 -0.73 16.10 -0.95
C PHE A 27 -0.45 17.45 -1.62
N ILE A 28 0.78 17.67 -2.11
CA ILE A 28 1.15 18.90 -2.82
C ILE A 28 0.22 19.13 -4.02
N PHE A 29 0.02 18.11 -4.86
CA PHE A 29 -0.81 18.25 -6.05
C PHE A 29 -2.29 18.51 -5.70
N GLN A 30 -2.87 17.72 -4.81
CA GLN A 30 -4.31 17.77 -4.52
C GLN A 30 -4.73 18.96 -3.65
N LYS A 31 -3.85 19.45 -2.76
CA LYS A 31 -4.19 20.49 -1.79
C LYS A 31 -3.60 21.86 -2.09
N LEU A 32 -2.46 21.93 -2.79
CA LEU A 32 -1.78 23.20 -3.04
C LEU A 32 -1.86 23.63 -4.50
N LEU A 33 -1.53 22.74 -5.43
CA LEU A 33 -1.40 23.11 -6.84
C LEU A 33 -2.73 23.06 -7.60
N PHE A 34 -3.54 22.02 -7.38
CA PHE A 34 -4.77 21.79 -8.14
C PHE A 34 -5.98 21.52 -7.23
N PRO A 35 -6.32 22.42 -6.29
CA PRO A 35 -7.50 22.26 -5.47
C PRO A 35 -8.78 22.40 -6.31
N PRO A 36 -9.78 21.52 -6.14
CA PRO A 36 -11.08 21.72 -6.75
C PRO A 36 -11.76 23.00 -6.22
N SER A 37 -12.60 23.63 -7.03
CA SER A 37 -13.30 24.88 -6.68
C SER A 37 -14.30 24.75 -5.52
N LYS A 38 -14.77 23.53 -5.25
CA LYS A 38 -15.63 23.20 -4.09
C LYS A 38 -15.33 21.78 -3.62
N ASN A 39 -15.55 21.52 -2.33
CA ASN A 39 -15.24 20.22 -1.71
C ASN A 39 -16.19 19.08 -2.11
N ASN A 40 -17.44 19.39 -2.50
CA ASN A 40 -18.47 18.40 -2.81
C ASN A 40 -18.88 18.48 -4.29
N LEU A 41 -17.95 18.17 -5.19
CA LEU A 41 -18.24 18.02 -6.62
C LEU A 41 -19.00 16.69 -6.84
N THR A 42 -20.02 16.71 -7.69
CA THR A 42 -20.55 15.46 -8.27
C THR A 42 -19.47 14.82 -9.14
N THR A 43 -19.56 13.51 -9.40
CA THR A 43 -18.58 12.81 -10.25
C THR A 43 -18.42 13.46 -11.62
N TYR A 44 -19.53 13.89 -12.22
CA TYR A 44 -19.51 14.59 -13.50
C TYR A 44 -18.78 15.95 -13.39
N GLU A 45 -19.08 16.75 -12.37
CA GLU A 45 -18.40 18.03 -12.17
C GLU A 45 -16.90 17.86 -11.90
N ALA A 46 -16.53 16.81 -11.18
CA ALA A 46 -15.13 16.44 -10.97
C ALA A 46 -14.46 16.09 -12.30
N LEU A 47 -15.02 15.15 -13.07
CA LEU A 47 -14.47 14.78 -14.38
C LEU A 47 -14.36 15.99 -15.31
N LYS A 48 -15.38 16.85 -15.34
CA LYS A 48 -15.37 18.09 -16.13
C LYS A 48 -14.27 19.05 -15.68
N TYR A 49 -14.07 19.24 -14.38
CA TYR A 49 -12.96 20.05 -13.85
C TYR A 49 -11.61 19.52 -14.35
N TYR A 50 -11.41 18.21 -14.31
CA TYR A 50 -10.15 17.59 -14.70
C TYR A 50 -9.92 17.53 -16.23
N THR A 51 -10.90 17.88 -17.06
CA THR A 51 -10.65 18.10 -18.49
C THR A 51 -9.62 19.22 -18.75
N HIS A 52 -9.52 20.20 -17.85
CA HIS A 52 -8.52 21.27 -17.93
C HIS A 52 -7.14 20.85 -17.40
N LEU A 53 -7.04 19.70 -16.74
CA LEU A 53 -5.82 19.15 -16.15
C LEU A 53 -5.53 17.77 -16.75
N LYS A 54 -5.54 17.68 -18.09
CA LYS A 54 -5.32 16.42 -18.81
C LYS A 54 -4.00 15.77 -18.40
N GLY A 55 -4.01 14.46 -18.13
CA GLY A 55 -2.84 13.72 -17.69
C GLY A 55 -2.58 13.77 -16.17
N TYR A 56 -3.29 14.58 -15.40
CA TYR A 56 -3.08 14.68 -13.95
C TYR A 56 -3.40 13.37 -13.23
N TYR A 57 -4.57 12.78 -13.48
CA TYR A 57 -4.97 11.53 -12.82
C TYR A 57 -4.11 10.36 -13.25
N GLY A 58 -3.80 10.30 -14.55
CA GLY A 58 -2.88 9.33 -15.12
C GLY A 58 -1.52 9.43 -14.45
N LEU A 59 -0.95 10.63 -14.35
CA LEU A 59 0.32 10.85 -13.67
C LEU A 59 0.24 10.40 -12.22
N ASP A 60 -0.77 10.84 -11.45
CA ASP A 60 -0.88 10.50 -10.03
C ASP A 60 -1.02 8.99 -9.78
N HIS A 61 -1.95 8.32 -10.46
CA HIS A 61 -2.26 6.92 -10.18
C HIS A 61 -1.26 5.95 -10.85
N ILE A 62 -0.85 6.21 -12.10
CA ILE A 62 0.09 5.32 -12.81
C ILE A 62 1.47 5.37 -12.16
N SER A 63 1.96 6.55 -11.79
CA SER A 63 3.28 6.67 -11.16
C SER A 63 3.34 6.01 -9.78
N LYS A 64 2.28 6.13 -8.95
CA LYS A 64 2.12 5.36 -7.72
C LYS A 64 2.09 3.86 -8.00
N GLY A 65 1.35 3.45 -9.03
CA GLY A 65 1.29 2.05 -9.45
C GLY A 65 2.67 1.49 -9.80
N ILE A 66 3.48 2.23 -10.56
CA ILE A 66 4.87 1.88 -10.87
C ILE A 66 5.71 1.81 -9.60
N ALA A 67 5.56 2.76 -8.67
CA ALA A 67 6.26 2.73 -7.39
C ALA A 67 5.92 1.48 -6.56
N TYR A 68 4.64 1.08 -6.51
CA TYR A 68 4.19 -0.16 -5.87
C TYR A 68 4.78 -1.41 -6.55
N ILE A 69 4.84 -1.44 -7.88
CA ILE A 69 5.50 -2.53 -8.62
C ILE A 69 7.01 -2.57 -8.32
N ALA A 70 7.70 -1.44 -8.24
CA ALA A 70 9.11 -1.41 -7.83
C ALA A 70 9.31 -1.93 -6.40
N CYS A 71 8.32 -1.72 -5.52
CA CYS A 71 8.33 -2.22 -4.14
C CYS A 71 8.17 -3.75 -4.02
N VAL A 72 7.98 -4.49 -5.11
CA VAL A 72 8.09 -5.96 -5.17
C VAL A 72 9.47 -6.45 -4.68
N LEU A 73 10.49 -5.59 -4.69
CA LEU A 73 11.80 -5.85 -4.07
C LEU A 73 11.77 -5.93 -2.53
N ILE A 74 10.76 -5.37 -1.86
CA ILE A 74 10.59 -5.43 -0.40
C ILE A 74 10.32 -6.88 0.08
N PRO A 75 9.38 -7.65 -0.51
CA PRO A 75 9.24 -9.07 -0.23
C PRO A 75 10.54 -9.86 -0.32
N PHE A 76 11.35 -9.63 -1.37
CA PHE A 76 12.64 -10.30 -1.50
C PHE A 76 13.64 -9.88 -0.41
N ASN A 77 13.64 -8.61 0.01
CA ASN A 77 14.43 -8.15 1.16
C ASN A 77 14.08 -8.97 2.41
N PHE A 78 12.79 -9.11 2.72
CA PHE A 78 12.33 -9.89 3.86
C PHE A 78 12.66 -11.37 3.74
N PHE A 79 12.50 -11.97 2.56
CA PHE A 79 12.85 -13.38 2.32
C PHE A 79 14.29 -13.69 2.73
N PHE A 80 15.26 -12.90 2.26
CA PHE A 80 16.66 -13.11 2.60
C PHE A 80 16.94 -12.87 4.08
N ARG A 81 16.29 -11.86 4.69
CA ARG A 81 16.48 -11.55 6.11
C ARG A 81 15.86 -12.60 7.04
N PHE A 82 14.72 -13.19 6.69
CA PHE A 82 14.13 -14.28 7.46
C PHE A 82 14.96 -15.57 7.35
N ASN A 83 15.55 -15.85 6.19
CA ASN A 83 16.48 -16.97 6.02
C ASN A 83 17.74 -16.83 6.89
N ASP A 84 18.23 -15.60 7.14
CA ASP A 84 19.33 -15.36 8.07
C ASP A 84 18.94 -15.65 9.53
N ILE A 85 17.66 -15.54 9.88
CA ILE A 85 17.15 -15.76 11.25
C ILE A 85 16.90 -17.24 11.49
N LYS A 86 16.22 -17.92 10.56
CA LYS A 86 15.82 -19.33 10.71
C LYS A 86 15.91 -20.06 9.38
N LYS A 87 16.99 -20.81 9.19
CA LYS A 87 17.24 -21.58 7.95
C LYS A 87 16.22 -22.73 7.73
N ASP A 88 15.64 -23.27 8.80
CA ASP A 88 14.82 -24.48 8.73
C ASP A 88 13.31 -24.23 8.53
N ASN A 89 12.87 -22.97 8.42
CA ASN A 89 11.45 -22.64 8.20
C ASN A 89 11.20 -21.96 6.84
N ASN A 90 11.70 -22.61 5.78
CA ASN A 90 11.55 -22.12 4.41
C ASN A 90 10.08 -22.00 3.99
N TYR A 91 9.20 -22.88 4.46
CA TYR A 91 7.78 -22.85 4.06
C TYR A 91 7.07 -21.56 4.49
N ASN A 92 7.16 -21.19 5.77
CA ASN A 92 6.55 -19.94 6.25
C ASN A 92 7.19 -18.72 5.59
N ASN A 93 8.50 -18.76 5.29
CA ASN A 93 9.18 -17.68 4.60
C ASN A 93 8.70 -17.50 3.15
N ILE A 94 8.54 -18.61 2.41
CA ILE A 94 7.98 -18.59 1.06
C ILE A 94 6.56 -18.03 1.07
N ILE A 95 5.69 -18.53 1.96
CA ILE A 95 4.31 -18.05 2.04
C ILE A 95 4.25 -16.57 2.42
N SER A 96 5.03 -16.16 3.42
CA SER A 96 5.14 -14.75 3.81
C SER A 96 5.51 -13.88 2.61
N THR A 97 6.53 -14.30 1.85
CA THR A 97 7.00 -13.59 0.66
C THR A 97 5.91 -13.51 -0.41
N LEU A 98 5.19 -14.62 -0.69
CA LEU A 98 4.11 -14.66 -1.67
C LEU A 98 2.98 -13.68 -1.33
N PHE A 99 2.54 -13.63 -0.07
CA PHE A 99 1.51 -12.69 0.34
C PHE A 99 1.96 -11.23 0.25
N LEU A 100 3.21 -10.93 0.59
CA LEU A 100 3.70 -9.55 0.44
C LEU A 100 3.91 -9.17 -1.04
N LEU A 101 4.32 -10.11 -1.89
CA LEU A 101 4.38 -9.92 -3.34
C LEU A 101 2.98 -9.61 -3.89
N LEU A 102 1.98 -10.39 -3.47
CA LEU A 102 0.58 -10.20 -3.89
C LEU A 102 0.08 -8.80 -3.51
N TYR A 103 0.37 -8.34 -2.29
CA TYR A 103 0.05 -6.99 -1.83
C TYR A 103 0.59 -5.91 -2.78
N PHE A 104 1.90 -5.92 -3.08
CA PHE A 104 2.52 -4.89 -3.92
C PHE A 104 2.05 -4.97 -5.39
N LEU A 105 1.93 -6.17 -5.95
CA LEU A 105 1.51 -6.36 -7.34
C LEU A 105 0.05 -5.97 -7.57
N VAL A 106 -0.86 -6.46 -6.73
CA VAL A 106 -2.29 -6.19 -6.87
C VAL A 106 -2.57 -4.70 -6.69
N ASN A 107 -1.94 -4.06 -5.69
CA ASN A 107 -2.10 -2.62 -5.48
C ASN A 107 -1.53 -1.82 -6.65
N GLY A 108 -0.32 -2.17 -7.11
CA GLY A 108 0.33 -1.50 -8.24
C GLY A 108 -0.47 -1.59 -9.55
N ILE A 109 -0.94 -2.78 -9.91
CA ILE A 109 -1.75 -3.01 -11.12
C ILE A 109 -3.08 -2.27 -11.02
N SER A 110 -3.74 -2.32 -9.86
CA SER A 110 -5.02 -1.64 -9.65
C SER A 110 -4.90 -0.12 -9.82
N LEU A 111 -3.84 0.49 -9.27
CA LEU A 111 -3.58 1.91 -9.45
C LEU A 111 -3.35 2.29 -10.92
N ILE A 112 -2.63 1.45 -11.69
CA ILE A 112 -2.46 1.68 -13.14
C ILE A 112 -3.81 1.61 -13.87
N ILE A 113 -4.64 0.61 -13.57
CA ILE A 113 -5.99 0.48 -14.15
C ILE A 113 -6.86 1.71 -13.82
N GLN A 114 -6.82 2.17 -12.57
CA GLN A 114 -7.53 3.37 -12.13
C GLN A 114 -7.04 4.61 -12.88
N GLY A 115 -5.72 4.77 -13.06
CA GLY A 115 -5.14 5.88 -13.81
C GLY A 115 -5.55 5.89 -15.29
N PHE A 116 -5.49 4.74 -15.97
CA PHE A 116 -5.99 4.63 -17.35
C PHE A 116 -7.48 4.90 -17.45
N THR A 117 -8.27 4.38 -16.51
CA THR A 117 -9.72 4.59 -16.49
C THR A 117 -10.04 6.08 -16.33
N ALA A 118 -9.38 6.77 -15.42
CA ALA A 118 -9.59 8.20 -15.19
C ALA A 118 -9.27 9.03 -16.45
N GLU A 119 -8.12 8.81 -17.09
CA GLU A 119 -7.76 9.54 -18.31
C GLU A 119 -8.73 9.25 -19.47
N PHE A 120 -9.16 7.99 -19.59
CA PHE A 120 -10.13 7.59 -20.60
C PHE A 120 -11.50 8.28 -20.39
N THR A 121 -12.03 8.29 -19.16
CA THR A 121 -13.32 8.92 -18.88
C THR A 121 -13.27 10.44 -19.00
N ILE A 122 -12.14 11.08 -18.65
CA ILE A 122 -11.90 12.51 -18.88
C ILE A 122 -11.89 12.81 -20.39
N SER A 123 -11.21 11.99 -21.21
CA SER A 123 -11.17 12.17 -22.67
C SER A 123 -12.57 12.09 -23.28
N LEU A 124 -13.37 11.10 -22.88
CA LEU A 124 -14.76 10.94 -23.34
C LEU A 124 -15.63 12.15 -23.04
N ILE A 125 -15.46 12.79 -21.88
CA ILE A 125 -16.22 14.00 -21.52
C ILE A 125 -15.72 15.22 -22.31
N SER A 126 -14.41 15.31 -22.58
CA SER A 126 -13.82 16.43 -23.30
C SER A 126 -14.15 16.48 -24.80
N GLU A 127 -14.32 15.31 -25.44
CA GLU A 127 -14.45 15.19 -26.91
C GLU A 127 -15.90 15.02 -27.38
N SER A 128 -16.83 14.67 -26.48
CA SER A 128 -18.19 14.32 -26.88
C SER A 128 -19.22 15.38 -26.50
N ASN A 129 -20.04 15.78 -27.47
CA ASN A 129 -21.30 16.51 -27.22
C ASN A 129 -22.48 15.55 -26.98
N ILE A 130 -22.21 14.25 -26.87
CA ILE A 130 -23.21 13.18 -26.79
C ILE A 130 -23.43 12.83 -25.32
N HIS A 131 -24.64 13.09 -24.82
CA HIS A 131 -25.01 12.86 -23.43
C HIS A 131 -24.73 11.43 -22.94
N ASN A 132 -25.00 10.41 -23.78
CA ASN A 132 -24.78 9.00 -23.44
C ASN A 132 -23.31 8.67 -23.15
N ASN A 133 -22.35 9.36 -23.79
CA ASN A 133 -20.93 9.16 -23.54
C ASN A 133 -20.52 9.73 -22.17
N HIS A 134 -21.16 10.82 -21.73
CA HIS A 134 -20.92 11.40 -20.41
C HIS A 134 -21.46 10.51 -19.31
N GLU A 135 -22.66 9.94 -19.48
CA GLU A 135 -23.25 9.01 -18.52
C GLU A 135 -22.39 7.74 -18.37
N PHE A 136 -21.96 7.16 -19.48
CA PHE A 136 -21.04 6.02 -19.46
C PHE A 136 -19.72 6.35 -18.75
N ALA A 137 -19.11 7.50 -19.06
CA ALA A 137 -17.87 7.93 -18.42
C ALA A 137 -18.01 8.11 -16.91
N VAL A 138 -19.13 8.71 -16.45
CA VAL A 138 -19.44 8.88 -15.04
C VAL A 138 -19.60 7.53 -14.34
N ASN A 139 -20.39 6.62 -14.92
CA ASN A 139 -20.65 5.31 -14.31
C ASN A 139 -19.40 4.45 -14.26
N LEU A 140 -18.57 4.46 -15.31
CA LEU A 140 -17.30 3.74 -15.34
C LEU A 140 -16.34 4.30 -14.28
N PHE A 141 -16.21 5.62 -14.17
CA PHE A 141 -15.36 6.24 -13.15
C PHE A 141 -15.83 5.91 -11.73
N ARG A 142 -17.15 5.96 -11.49
CA ARG A 142 -17.74 5.58 -10.19
C ARG A 142 -17.41 4.13 -9.85
N TYR A 143 -17.67 3.21 -10.78
CA TYR A 143 -17.45 1.78 -10.55
C TYR A 143 -15.98 1.45 -10.25
N VAL A 144 -15.04 2.02 -11.03
CA VAL A 144 -13.62 1.67 -10.90
C VAL A 144 -12.96 2.39 -9.71
N ILE A 145 -13.26 3.67 -9.51
CA ILE A 145 -12.50 4.54 -8.60
C ILE A 145 -13.31 4.92 -7.36
N GLN A 146 -14.47 5.55 -7.53
CA GLN A 146 -15.16 6.26 -6.44
C GLN A 146 -16.01 5.37 -5.52
N GLU A 147 -16.81 4.49 -6.11
CA GLU A 147 -17.73 3.56 -5.42
C GLU A 147 -17.13 2.16 -5.25
N GLY A 148 -15.99 1.93 -5.89
CA GLY A 148 -15.05 0.90 -5.49
C GLY A 148 -15.46 -0.53 -5.80
N GLY A 149 -16.17 -0.76 -6.91
CA GLY A 149 -16.25 -2.08 -7.52
C GLY A 149 -14.86 -2.69 -7.71
N ILE A 150 -13.92 -1.91 -8.25
CA ILE A 150 -12.50 -2.32 -8.36
C ILE A 150 -11.67 -1.82 -7.16
N SER A 151 -11.78 -0.53 -6.80
CA SER A 151 -10.90 0.04 -5.76
C SER A 151 -11.11 -0.61 -4.38
N PHE A 152 -12.33 -0.75 -3.87
CA PHE A 152 -12.57 -1.38 -2.56
C PHE A 152 -12.26 -2.88 -2.57
N SER A 153 -12.63 -3.60 -3.64
CA SER A 153 -12.26 -5.00 -3.80
C SER A 153 -10.75 -5.20 -3.76
N THR A 154 -9.99 -4.30 -4.40
CA THR A 154 -8.52 -4.29 -4.34
C THR A 154 -8.01 -4.08 -2.92
N TYR A 155 -8.54 -3.07 -2.20
CA TYR A 155 -8.13 -2.79 -0.83
C TYR A 155 -8.37 -3.99 0.08
N LEU A 156 -9.49 -4.69 -0.05
CA LEU A 156 -9.78 -5.89 0.73
C LEU A 156 -8.75 -7.00 0.46
N VAL A 157 -8.42 -7.27 -0.80
CA VAL A 157 -7.40 -8.27 -1.18
C VAL A 157 -6.01 -7.88 -0.65
N CYS A 158 -5.63 -6.61 -0.76
CA CYS A 158 -4.36 -6.11 -0.27
C CYS A 158 -4.26 -6.20 1.26
N ASN A 159 -5.32 -5.79 1.97
CA ASN A 159 -5.37 -5.86 3.43
C ASN A 159 -5.32 -7.30 3.94
N PHE A 160 -6.03 -8.21 3.28
CA PHE A 160 -5.91 -9.64 3.57
C PHE A 160 -4.45 -10.12 3.38
N SER A 161 -3.84 -9.76 2.24
CA SER A 161 -2.47 -10.17 1.91
C SER A 161 -1.46 -9.71 2.96
N ILE A 162 -1.52 -8.46 3.42
CA ILE A 162 -0.57 -7.95 4.40
C ILE A 162 -0.81 -8.52 5.81
N ILE A 163 -2.06 -8.79 6.19
CA ILE A 163 -2.39 -9.49 7.42
C ILE A 163 -1.77 -10.90 7.41
N MET A 164 -1.95 -11.64 6.32
CA MET A 164 -1.36 -12.97 6.17
C MET A 164 0.17 -12.90 6.22
N TRP A 165 0.79 -11.96 5.50
CA TRP A 165 2.24 -11.71 5.58
C TRP A 165 2.69 -11.48 7.04
N LEU A 166 1.95 -10.67 7.81
CA LEU A 166 2.27 -10.35 9.20
C LEU A 166 2.12 -11.58 10.11
N PHE A 167 1.12 -12.44 9.89
CA PHE A 167 0.98 -13.72 10.60
C PHE A 167 2.22 -14.61 10.45
N PHE A 168 2.67 -14.83 9.20
CA PHE A 168 3.84 -15.66 8.93
C PHE A 168 5.14 -15.00 9.40
N SER A 169 5.27 -13.68 9.22
CA SER A 169 6.41 -12.91 9.72
C SER A 169 6.55 -13.00 11.23
N CYS A 170 5.46 -12.88 11.99
CA CYS A 170 5.48 -13.06 13.44
C CYS A 170 5.96 -14.47 13.84
N SER A 171 5.52 -15.51 13.12
CA SER A 171 5.97 -16.88 13.36
C SER A 171 7.48 -17.03 13.13
N LEU A 172 8.02 -16.44 12.06
CA LEU A 172 9.45 -16.44 11.75
C LEU A 172 10.28 -15.65 12.77
N LEU A 173 9.71 -14.57 13.33
CA LEU A 173 10.40 -13.72 14.29
C LEU A 173 10.43 -14.26 15.73
N LYS A 174 9.59 -15.24 16.09
CA LYS A 174 9.54 -15.82 17.45
C LYS A 174 10.88 -16.38 17.94
N GLU A 175 11.74 -16.83 17.04
CA GLU A 175 13.03 -17.45 17.39
C GLU A 175 14.17 -16.45 17.54
N ARG A 176 13.92 -15.19 17.19
CA ARG A 176 14.90 -14.12 17.39
C ARG A 176 14.79 -13.60 18.82
N LYS A 177 15.90 -13.50 19.54
CA LYS A 177 15.97 -12.63 20.72
C LYS A 177 15.83 -11.17 20.22
N PRO A 178 14.70 -10.49 20.49
CA PRO A 178 14.51 -9.14 20.00
C PRO A 178 15.45 -8.19 20.75
N VAL A 179 16.06 -7.25 20.03
CA VAL A 179 16.90 -6.20 20.63
C VAL A 179 16.05 -5.26 21.48
N VAL A 180 14.85 -4.95 21.01
CA VAL A 180 13.83 -4.24 21.79
C VAL A 180 12.80 -5.27 22.24
N ARG A 181 12.83 -5.63 23.54
CA ARG A 181 11.95 -6.66 24.13
C ARG A 181 10.46 -6.44 23.83
N CYS A 182 10.03 -5.18 23.71
CA CYS A 182 8.64 -4.82 23.46
C CYS A 182 8.22 -4.94 21.97
N LEU A 183 9.16 -4.99 21.02
CA LEU A 183 8.86 -4.91 19.59
C LEU A 183 8.00 -6.08 19.07
N PRO A 184 8.24 -7.35 19.47
CA PRO A 184 7.35 -8.46 19.09
C PRO A 184 5.94 -8.33 19.67
N LEU A 185 5.80 -7.74 20.86
CA LEU A 185 4.49 -7.47 21.47
C LEU A 185 3.75 -6.41 20.64
N ILE A 186 4.43 -5.31 20.29
CA ILE A 186 3.86 -4.24 19.45
C ILE A 186 3.40 -4.80 18.11
N ILE A 187 4.22 -5.61 17.43
CA ILE A 187 3.84 -6.24 16.16
C ILE A 187 2.64 -7.19 16.33
N SER A 188 2.59 -7.94 17.44
CA SER A 188 1.46 -8.83 17.74
C SER A 188 0.16 -8.06 17.99
N CYS A 189 0.23 -6.94 18.71
CA CYS A 189 -0.90 -6.03 18.91
C CYS A 189 -1.34 -5.40 17.59
N LEU A 190 -0.40 -4.90 16.78
CA LEU A 190 -0.68 -4.31 15.48
C LEU A 190 -1.39 -5.29 14.54
N LYS A 191 -0.97 -6.56 14.54
CA LYS A 191 -1.64 -7.63 13.80
C LYS A 191 -3.11 -7.78 14.21
N LEU A 192 -3.41 -7.79 15.52
CA LEU A 192 -4.79 -7.90 16.01
C LEU A 192 -5.63 -6.68 15.62
N ILE A 193 -5.06 -5.48 15.72
CA ILE A 193 -5.69 -4.24 15.29
C ILE A 193 -6.03 -4.31 13.78
N LEU A 194 -5.07 -4.69 12.95
CA LEU A 194 -5.27 -4.80 11.50
C LEU A 194 -6.37 -5.82 11.13
N ILE A 195 -6.47 -6.95 11.84
CA ILE A 195 -7.57 -7.91 11.63
C ILE A 195 -8.92 -7.27 11.96
N LEU A 196 -9.02 -6.59 13.10
CA LEU A 196 -10.27 -5.94 13.51
C LEU A 196 -10.69 -4.85 12.50
N LEU A 197 -9.74 -4.01 12.07
CA LEU A 197 -9.99 -2.97 11.09
C LEU A 197 -10.35 -3.55 9.71
N PHE A 198 -9.75 -4.68 9.32
CA PHE A 198 -10.11 -5.37 8.09
C PHE A 198 -11.56 -5.89 8.14
N LEU A 199 -11.96 -6.54 9.23
CA LEU A 199 -13.35 -6.99 9.41
C LEU A 199 -14.34 -5.81 9.40
N LEU A 200 -13.99 -4.71 10.07
CA LEU A 200 -14.77 -3.47 10.02
C LEU A 200 -14.86 -2.93 8.59
N SER A 201 -13.76 -2.95 7.82
CA SER A 201 -13.75 -2.47 6.45
C SER A 201 -14.68 -3.26 5.53
N ILE A 202 -14.79 -4.58 5.72
CA ILE A 202 -15.74 -5.42 4.97
C ILE A 202 -17.18 -4.95 5.22
N LEU A 203 -17.54 -4.73 6.49
CA LEU A 203 -18.87 -4.23 6.85
C LEU A 203 -19.13 -2.86 6.21
N LEU A 204 -18.20 -1.92 6.34
CA LEU A 204 -18.35 -0.56 5.79
C LEU A 204 -18.48 -0.54 4.26
N VAL A 205 -17.80 -1.46 3.56
CA VAL A 205 -17.91 -1.63 2.10
C VAL A 205 -19.27 -2.21 1.72
N ILE A 206 -19.77 -3.22 2.43
CA ILE A 206 -21.11 -3.79 2.18
C ILE A 206 -22.20 -2.73 2.32
N TYR A 207 -22.09 -1.86 3.32
CA TYR A 207 -23.03 -0.74 3.54
C TYR A 207 -22.73 0.51 2.70
N GLN A 208 -21.74 0.47 1.80
CA GLN A 208 -21.35 1.58 0.91
C GLN A 208 -21.15 2.92 1.64
N THR A 209 -20.56 2.88 2.83
CA THR A 209 -20.35 4.09 3.64
C THR A 209 -19.10 4.85 3.17
N GLN A 210 -19.16 6.19 3.15
CA GLN A 210 -17.99 7.03 2.85
C GLN A 210 -16.85 6.80 3.86
N SER A 211 -17.18 6.38 5.09
CA SER A 211 -16.22 6.01 6.14
C SER A 211 -15.27 4.87 5.73
N ALA A 212 -15.64 4.04 4.76
CA ALA A 212 -14.78 2.97 4.26
C ALA A 212 -13.45 3.51 3.69
N GLN A 213 -13.50 4.62 2.94
CA GLN A 213 -12.29 5.24 2.36
C GLN A 213 -11.34 5.77 3.44
N ILE A 214 -11.88 6.42 4.48
CA ILE A 214 -11.08 6.93 5.61
C ILE A 214 -10.42 5.77 6.35
N LEU A 215 -11.16 4.68 6.57
CA LEU A 215 -10.64 3.49 7.21
C LEU A 215 -9.51 2.84 6.39
N PHE A 216 -9.64 2.77 5.07
CA PHE A 216 -8.57 2.23 4.21
C PHE A 216 -7.29 3.05 4.29
N ILE A 217 -7.37 4.39 4.27
CA ILE A 217 -6.20 5.26 4.46
C ILE A 217 -5.53 4.98 5.81
N PHE A 218 -6.32 4.81 6.87
CA PHE A 218 -5.78 4.49 8.20
C PHE A 218 -5.11 3.10 8.24
N ILE A 219 -5.71 2.09 7.61
CA ILE A 219 -5.12 0.76 7.48
C ILE A 219 -3.80 0.83 6.70
N ASP A 220 -3.73 1.58 5.60
CA ASP A 220 -2.51 1.74 4.81
C ASP A 220 -1.36 2.38 5.62
N PHE A 221 -1.68 3.36 6.47
CA PHE A 221 -0.70 3.91 7.40
C PHE A 221 -0.18 2.85 8.39
N LEU A 222 -1.08 2.04 8.98
CA LEU A 222 -0.69 0.97 9.89
C LEU A 222 0.11 -0.14 9.19
N ASN A 223 -0.23 -0.45 7.94
CA ASN A 223 0.49 -1.37 7.07
C ASN A 223 1.94 -0.90 6.84
N PHE A 224 2.11 0.40 6.54
CA PHE A 224 3.42 1.04 6.41
C PHE A 224 4.24 0.94 7.71
N VAL A 225 3.61 1.20 8.86
CA VAL A 225 4.25 1.03 10.18
C VAL A 225 4.64 -0.43 10.41
N ALA A 226 3.79 -1.39 10.06
CA ALA A 226 4.09 -2.82 10.21
C ALA A 226 5.33 -3.23 9.43
N LEU A 227 5.46 -2.79 8.16
CA LEU A 227 6.65 -3.02 7.33
C LEU A 227 7.93 -2.54 8.03
N ILE A 228 7.92 -1.32 8.58
CA ILE A 228 9.07 -0.75 9.28
C ILE A 228 9.40 -1.54 10.55
N LEU A 229 8.41 -1.88 11.37
CA LEU A 229 8.65 -2.61 12.62
C LEU A 229 9.22 -4.00 12.35
N VAL A 230 8.69 -4.74 11.36
CA VAL A 230 9.22 -6.04 10.96
C VAL A 230 10.64 -5.89 10.38
N TYR A 231 10.91 -4.85 9.60
CA TYR A 231 12.26 -4.55 9.10
C TYR A 231 13.26 -4.32 10.24
N LEU A 232 12.89 -3.55 11.27
CA LEU A 232 13.73 -3.34 12.45
C LEU A 232 13.96 -4.64 13.23
N CYS A 233 12.94 -5.49 13.33
CA CYS A 233 13.04 -6.81 13.95
C CYS A 233 13.98 -7.76 13.21
N THR A 234 14.21 -7.57 11.91
CA THR A 234 15.07 -8.42 11.10
C THR A 234 16.49 -7.90 10.92
N ASN A 235 16.80 -6.65 11.32
CA ASN A 235 18.12 -6.05 11.14
C ASN A 235 19.20 -6.71 12.02
N PRO A 236 20.30 -7.26 11.46
CA PRO A 236 21.40 -7.88 12.24
C PRO A 236 22.23 -6.87 13.05
N ASN A 237 22.34 -5.61 12.60
CA ASN A 237 23.14 -4.58 13.27
C ASN A 237 22.55 -4.09 14.59
N ASN A 238 21.29 -4.41 14.89
CA ASN A 238 20.69 -4.06 16.17
C ASN A 238 21.34 -4.82 17.36
N ARG A 239 22.19 -5.84 17.12
CA ARG A 239 23.04 -6.45 18.18
C ARG A 239 24.05 -5.48 18.80
N GLY A 240 24.33 -4.34 18.17
CA GLY A 240 25.26 -3.32 18.68
C GLY A 240 24.68 -2.46 19.82
N ILE A 241 23.35 -2.37 19.94
CA ILE A 241 22.71 -1.57 20.98
C ILE A 241 22.81 -2.26 22.35
N ASP A 242 22.80 -3.61 22.38
CA ASP A 242 23.04 -4.40 23.60
C ASP A 242 24.44 -4.19 24.18
N LYS A 243 25.42 -3.74 23.38
CA LYS A 243 26.77 -3.42 23.88
C LYS A 243 26.85 -2.06 24.58
N ILE A 244 25.94 -1.13 24.30
CA ILE A 244 25.90 0.19 24.94
C ILE A 244 25.18 0.09 26.29
N ALA A 245 24.19 -0.80 26.42
CA ALA A 245 23.51 -1.07 27.69
C ALA A 245 24.30 -2.00 28.65
N CYS A 246 25.41 -2.59 28.19
CA CYS A 246 26.31 -3.42 29.00
C CYS A 246 27.68 -2.75 29.24
N VAL A 247 27.78 -1.43 29.14
CA VAL A 247 28.91 -0.70 29.75
C VAL A 247 28.53 -0.42 31.20
N LYS A 248 28.91 -1.40 32.04
CA LYS A 248 29.02 -1.44 33.51
C LYS A 248 28.25 -0.41 34.34
#